data_AF-A0ABD1ZHM1-F1
#
_entry.id   AF-A0ABD1ZHM1-F1
#
_cell.length_a   1.000
_cell.length_b   1.000
_cell.length_c   1.000
_cell.angle_alpha   90.00
_cell.angle_beta   90.00
_cell.angle_gamma   90.00
#
_symmetry.space_group_name_H-M   'P 1'
#
loop_
_entity.id
_entity.type
_entity.pdbx_description
1 polymer ?
#
loop_
_entity_poly.entity_id
_entity_poly.type
_entity_poly.pdbx_seq_one_letter_code
_entity_poly.pdbx_strand_id
1 'polypeptide(L)'
;MVRKKRRTSDEMEEDVVDRDNSGDANDLYKVLGVERTASQGEIRKAYHKLALQLHPDKNPDDEAAKEKFQSLQSVIAILGDPEKRKVYDETGSVEDVELSGDSFKNVYQFFRALYKQVTEEDIDHYARSYRGSEEETADLKAEYKRHKGNMELVFTYLMCSDPKLDSHRFMEVIETSISAGDLKEYKVYRKWAEATSKLPPPLNPLATPNRKKNGKNEFGLNPLAMIAKRSKGKMDSLVSALEAKYGGKSCKGKKGSSVMPDEPSEEEFKAAQARMMGSNSRGSSRATERRKNTKRKTGKLD
;
A
#
# COMPACT_ATOMS: atom_id res chain seq x y z
N MET A 1 -56.73 -32.42 39.92
CA MET A 1 -57.15 -31.02 39.73
C MET A 1 -55.99 -30.27 39.09
N VAL A 2 -55.84 -30.30 37.76
CA VAL A 2 -56.35 -29.28 36.81
C VAL A 2 -56.29 -27.85 37.37
N ARG A 3 -55.29 -27.08 36.93
CA ARG A 3 -55.51 -25.72 36.44
C ARG A 3 -54.47 -25.38 35.37
N LYS A 4 -55.01 -25.27 34.16
CA LYS A 4 -54.39 -24.88 32.90
C LYS A 4 -54.90 -23.47 32.59
N LYS A 5 -54.00 -22.55 32.20
CA LYS A 5 -54.17 -21.33 31.36
C LYS A 5 -53.12 -20.29 31.79
N ARG A 6 -52.42 -19.54 30.94
CA ARG A 6 -52.37 -19.44 29.45
C ARG A 6 -51.21 -18.46 29.10
N ARG A 7 -50.52 -18.73 27.98
CA ARG A 7 -49.91 -17.85 26.93
C ARG A 7 -49.61 -16.38 27.30
N THR A 8 -48.42 -15.86 26.98
CA THR A 8 -48.02 -15.27 25.68
C THR A 8 -46.50 -15.47 25.44
N SER A 9 -46.01 -16.04 24.32
CA SER A 9 -45.68 -15.42 23.02
C SER A 9 -45.05 -14.03 23.11
N ASP A 10 -43.73 -13.95 22.96
CA ASP A 10 -42.96 -12.97 22.14
C ASP A 10 -41.48 -13.34 22.28
N GLU A 11 -40.89 -13.97 21.27
CA GLU A 11 -40.05 -13.36 20.21
C GLU A 11 -38.57 -13.65 20.52
N MET A 12 -38.04 -14.63 19.77
CA MET A 12 -36.62 -14.84 19.57
C MET A 12 -36.18 -13.83 18.52
N GLU A 13 -35.47 -12.78 18.93
CA GLU A 13 -34.54 -12.08 18.04
C GLU A 13 -33.13 -12.48 18.47
N GLU A 14 -32.52 -13.35 17.66
CA GLU A 14 -31.08 -13.56 17.66
C GLU A 14 -30.45 -12.29 17.09
N ASP A 15 -30.02 -11.39 17.97
CA ASP A 15 -29.08 -10.34 17.60
C ASP A 15 -27.76 -10.98 17.22
N VAL A 16 -27.51 -11.06 15.92
CA VAL A 16 -26.19 -11.24 15.33
C VAL A 16 -25.39 -9.99 15.68
N VAL A 17 -24.78 -10.00 16.86
CA VAL A 17 -23.80 -8.98 17.25
C VAL A 17 -22.61 -9.07 16.30
N ASP A 18 -22.51 -8.05 15.45
CA ASP A 18 -21.38 -7.79 14.57
C ASP A 18 -20.06 -7.96 15.33
N ARG A 19 -19.29 -8.97 14.90
CA ARG A 19 -17.87 -9.08 15.18
C ARG A 19 -17.17 -7.93 14.47
N ASP A 20 -16.88 -6.86 15.19
CA ASP A 20 -15.66 -6.05 15.03
C ASP A 20 -15.58 -4.99 16.15
N ASN A 21 -15.15 -5.42 17.33
CA ASN A 21 -14.68 -4.50 18.36
C ASN A 21 -13.43 -5.07 19.01
N SER A 22 -12.36 -5.16 18.21
CA SER A 22 -11.01 -5.34 18.70
C SER A 22 -10.27 -4.02 18.57
N GLY A 23 -10.03 -3.37 19.71
CA GLY A 23 -8.99 -2.34 19.88
C GLY A 23 -9.33 -0.98 19.28
N ASP A 24 -9.20 0.05 20.11
CA ASP A 24 -8.34 1.20 19.82
C ASP A 24 -8.98 2.47 20.38
N ALA A 25 -8.42 2.93 21.49
CA ALA A 25 -8.56 4.30 21.98
C ALA A 25 -8.00 5.35 20.98
N ASN A 26 -7.59 4.92 19.78
CA ASN A 26 -6.96 5.71 18.73
C ASN A 26 -7.85 5.85 17.46
N ASP A 27 -9.10 5.39 17.49
CA ASP A 27 -10.03 5.58 16.38
C ASP A 27 -10.51 7.04 16.33
N LEU A 28 -10.04 7.79 15.32
CA LEU A 28 -10.32 9.21 15.13
C LEU A 28 -11.83 9.48 14.97
N TYR A 29 -12.59 8.51 14.44
CA TYR A 29 -14.03 8.63 14.26
C TYR A 29 -14.78 8.56 15.59
N LYS A 30 -14.31 7.72 16.53
CA LYS A 30 -14.86 7.63 17.89
C LYS A 30 -14.62 8.92 18.68
N VAL A 31 -13.48 9.59 18.49
CA VAL A 31 -13.18 10.87 19.14
C VAL A 31 -14.15 11.98 18.69
N LEU A 32 -14.55 11.98 17.41
CA LEU A 32 -15.57 12.90 16.89
C LEU A 32 -17.02 12.46 17.19
N GLY A 33 -17.22 11.22 17.63
CA GLY A 33 -18.55 10.63 17.82
C GLY A 33 -19.32 10.45 16.51
N VAL A 34 -18.62 10.19 15.40
CA VAL A 34 -19.22 9.99 14.07
C VAL A 34 -18.89 8.60 13.54
N GLU A 35 -19.72 8.09 12.64
CA GLU A 35 -19.46 6.80 11.99
C GLU A 35 -18.32 6.92 10.98
N ARG A 36 -17.60 5.82 10.71
CA ARG A 36 -16.53 5.78 9.68
C ARG A 36 -17.05 6.13 8.27
N THR A 37 -18.34 5.89 8.04
CA THR A 37 -19.06 6.21 6.79
C THR A 37 -19.49 7.68 6.68
N ALA A 38 -19.26 8.51 7.72
CA ALA A 38 -19.71 9.90 7.77
C ALA A 38 -19.13 10.74 6.62
N SER A 39 -19.95 11.62 6.06
CA SER A 39 -19.53 12.56 5.03
C SER A 39 -18.60 13.64 5.57
N GLN A 40 -17.84 14.30 4.69
CA GLN A 40 -16.98 15.43 5.07
C GLN A 40 -17.73 16.56 5.76
N GLY A 41 -18.98 16.79 5.36
CA GLY A 41 -19.87 17.78 5.96
C GLY A 41 -20.28 17.41 7.38
N GLU A 42 -20.51 16.13 7.66
CA GLU A 42 -20.85 15.65 9.01
C GLU A 42 -19.67 15.72 9.96
N ILE A 43 -18.47 15.36 9.51
CA ILE A 43 -17.22 15.48 10.28
C ILE A 43 -16.98 16.93 10.69
N ARG A 44 -17.11 17.89 9.76
CA ARG A 44 -16.95 19.33 10.06
C ARG A 44 -18.00 19.85 11.03
N LYS A 45 -19.26 19.39 10.90
CA LYS A 45 -20.35 19.77 11.80
C LYS A 45 -20.15 19.22 13.20
N ALA A 46 -19.73 17.96 13.33
CA ALA A 46 -19.44 17.32 14.62
C ALA A 46 -18.27 18.03 15.32
N TYR A 47 -17.18 18.30 14.58
CA TYR A 47 -16.05 19.08 15.07
C TYR A 47 -16.48 20.45 15.59
N HIS A 48 -17.29 21.21 14.83
CA HIS A 48 -17.70 22.55 15.27
C HIS A 48 -18.55 22.52 16.56
N LYS A 49 -19.44 21.52 16.71
CA LYS A 49 -20.23 21.35 17.93
C LYS A 49 -19.34 21.05 19.14
N LEU A 50 -18.39 20.13 19.00
CA LEU A 50 -17.48 19.74 20.08
C LEU A 50 -16.48 20.84 20.41
N ALA A 51 -15.96 21.54 19.41
CA ALA A 51 -15.06 22.69 19.59
C ALA A 51 -15.72 23.83 20.37
N LEU A 52 -17.03 24.09 20.15
CA LEU A 52 -17.79 25.10 20.90
C LEU A 52 -18.08 24.72 22.35
N GLN A 53 -18.08 23.42 22.67
CA GLN A 53 -18.27 22.89 24.03
C GLN A 53 -16.95 22.89 24.80
N LEU A 54 -15.84 22.58 24.12
CA LEU A 54 -14.50 22.42 24.70
C LEU A 54 -13.59 23.63 24.50
N HIS A 55 -14.14 24.77 24.05
CA HIS A 55 -13.36 25.98 23.78
C HIS A 55 -12.72 26.53 25.06
N PRO A 56 -11.43 26.94 25.05
CA PRO A 56 -10.74 27.43 26.25
C PRO A 56 -11.37 28.70 26.85
N ASP A 57 -12.02 29.53 26.03
CA ASP A 57 -12.77 30.71 26.51
C ASP A 57 -13.96 30.36 27.41
N LYS A 58 -14.60 29.21 27.19
CA LYS A 58 -15.74 28.75 28.02
C LYS A 58 -15.30 27.86 29.18
N ASN A 59 -14.12 27.25 29.07
CA ASN A 59 -13.54 26.37 30.09
C ASN A 59 -12.09 26.78 30.42
N PRO A 60 -11.87 27.97 30.99
CA PRO A 60 -10.52 28.51 31.21
C PRO A 60 -9.67 27.69 32.20
N ASP A 61 -10.30 26.97 33.13
CA ASP A 61 -9.63 26.22 34.21
C ASP A 61 -9.76 24.68 34.10
N ASP A 62 -10.24 24.17 32.96
CA ASP A 62 -10.42 22.72 32.74
C ASP A 62 -9.33 22.14 31.84
N GLU A 63 -8.30 21.55 32.44
CA GLU A 63 -7.22 20.86 31.73
C GLU A 63 -7.74 19.66 30.92
N ALA A 64 -8.81 18.98 31.36
CA ALA A 64 -9.39 17.87 30.61
C ALA A 64 -10.13 18.35 29.35
N ALA A 65 -10.75 19.54 29.39
CA ALA A 65 -11.33 20.15 28.20
C ALA A 65 -10.25 20.55 27.19
N LYS A 66 -9.11 21.05 27.66
CA LYS A 66 -7.95 21.42 26.85
C LYS A 66 -7.29 20.23 26.16
N GLU A 67 -7.08 19.11 26.88
CA GLU A 67 -6.58 17.87 26.29
C GLU A 67 -7.52 17.35 25.20
N LYS A 68 -8.83 17.29 25.47
CA LYS A 68 -9.84 16.88 24.48
C LYS A 68 -9.88 17.82 23.28
N PHE A 69 -9.72 19.12 23.50
CA PHE A 69 -9.65 20.10 22.42
C PHE A 69 -8.43 19.89 21.54
N GLN A 70 -7.26 19.59 22.12
CA GLN A 70 -6.05 19.24 21.36
C GLN A 70 -6.25 17.96 20.54
N SER A 71 -6.86 16.92 21.13
CA SER A 71 -7.21 15.70 20.39
C SER A 71 -8.21 15.98 19.25
N LEU A 72 -9.16 16.89 19.43
CA LEU A 72 -10.06 17.29 18.34
C LEU A 72 -9.34 18.02 17.21
N GLN A 73 -8.32 18.83 17.51
CA GLN A 73 -7.49 19.48 16.50
C GLN A 73 -6.69 18.46 15.68
N SER A 74 -6.09 17.46 16.31
CA SER A 74 -5.34 16.42 15.58
C SER A 74 -6.27 15.58 14.70
N VAL A 75 -7.44 15.23 15.22
CA VAL A 75 -8.46 14.48 14.49
C VAL A 75 -8.94 15.23 13.24
N ILE A 76 -9.29 16.52 13.35
CA ILE A 76 -9.75 17.29 12.19
C ILE A 76 -8.63 17.58 11.19
N ALA A 77 -7.37 17.65 11.64
CA ALA A 77 -6.22 17.79 10.75
C ALA A 77 -6.02 16.58 9.84
N ILE A 78 -6.51 15.40 10.25
CA ILE A 78 -6.44 14.14 9.50
C ILE A 78 -7.74 13.88 8.73
N LEU A 79 -8.88 13.81 9.43
CA LEU A 79 -10.17 13.49 8.82
C LEU A 79 -10.77 14.66 8.02
N GLY A 80 -10.30 15.89 8.26
CA GLY A 80 -10.76 17.10 7.57
C GLY A 80 -10.20 17.29 6.16
N ASP A 81 -9.09 16.62 5.84
CA ASP A 81 -8.49 16.58 4.51
C ASP A 81 -8.82 15.24 3.82
N PRO A 82 -9.47 15.25 2.65
CA PRO A 82 -9.89 14.04 1.96
C PRO A 82 -8.71 13.12 1.57
N GLU A 83 -7.52 13.67 1.30
CA GLU A 83 -6.35 12.84 0.97
C GLU A 83 -5.82 12.11 2.21
N LYS A 84 -5.73 12.82 3.33
CA LYS A 84 -5.29 12.27 4.62
C LYS A 84 -6.28 11.27 5.20
N ARG A 85 -7.58 11.58 5.11
CA ARG A 85 -8.66 10.65 5.50
C ARG A 85 -8.57 9.34 4.74
N LYS A 86 -8.31 9.39 3.44
CA LYS A 86 -8.18 8.19 2.62
C LYS A 86 -7.00 7.32 3.06
N VAL A 87 -5.85 7.92 3.38
CA VAL A 87 -4.69 7.18 3.91
C VAL A 87 -5.05 6.55 5.26
N TYR A 88 -5.68 7.31 6.16
CA TYR A 88 -6.14 6.80 7.45
C TYR A 88 -7.15 5.64 7.31
N ASP A 89 -8.09 5.73 6.36
CA ASP A 89 -9.08 4.69 6.11
C ASP A 89 -8.44 3.41 5.54
N GLU A 90 -7.34 3.54 4.79
CA GLU A 90 -6.60 2.41 4.20
C GLU A 90 -5.60 1.77 5.19
N THR A 91 -4.90 2.56 6.02
CA THR A 91 -3.82 2.07 6.90
C THR A 91 -4.24 1.93 8.36
N GLY A 92 -5.26 2.66 8.81
CA GLY A 92 -5.65 2.77 10.20
C GLY A 92 -4.63 3.50 11.09
N SER A 93 -3.54 4.03 10.52
CA SER A 93 -2.43 4.62 11.26
C SER A 93 -2.35 6.14 11.04
N VAL A 94 -2.26 6.89 12.13
CA VAL A 94 -2.03 8.34 12.12
C VAL A 94 -0.61 8.67 11.63
N GLU A 95 0.38 7.85 11.97
CA GLU A 95 1.78 8.04 11.59
C GLU A 95 1.95 7.97 10.06
N ASP A 96 1.24 7.04 9.41
CA ASP A 96 1.26 6.89 7.95
C ASP A 96 0.65 8.11 7.24
N VAL A 97 -0.33 8.77 7.87
CA VAL A 97 -0.93 10.00 7.35
C VAL A 97 0.05 11.17 7.45
N GLU A 98 0.74 11.32 8.57
CA GLU A 98 1.75 12.38 8.75
C GLU A 98 2.94 12.21 7.80
N LEU A 99 3.29 10.97 7.49
CA LEU A 99 4.30 10.61 6.49
C LEU A 99 3.75 10.55 5.07
N SER A 100 2.51 10.98 4.82
CA SER A 100 1.90 10.98 3.48
C SER A 100 2.00 12.33 2.77
N GLY A 101 1.71 12.34 1.46
CA GLY A 101 1.50 13.57 0.70
C GLY A 101 2.71 14.50 0.62
N ASP A 102 2.52 15.76 1.01
CA ASP A 102 3.53 16.81 0.92
C ASP A 102 4.64 16.65 1.96
N SER A 103 4.33 16.15 3.15
CA SER A 103 5.31 15.81 4.19
C SER A 103 6.31 14.78 3.68
N PHE A 104 5.85 13.71 3.02
CA PHE A 104 6.73 12.73 2.39
C PHE A 104 7.65 13.37 1.36
N LYS A 105 7.10 14.22 0.48
CA LYS A 105 7.88 14.87 -0.58
C LYS A 105 8.96 15.77 -0.01
N ASN A 106 8.64 16.52 1.03
CA ASN A 106 9.59 17.42 1.71
C ASN A 106 10.73 16.62 2.36
N VAL A 107 10.40 15.56 3.10
CA VAL A 107 11.39 14.65 3.70
C VAL A 107 12.22 13.96 2.62
N TYR A 108 11.58 13.44 1.57
CA TYR A 108 12.25 12.79 0.45
C TYR A 108 13.22 13.73 -0.28
N GLN A 109 12.81 14.98 -0.54
CA GLN A 109 13.67 15.98 -1.17
C GLN A 109 14.85 16.36 -0.26
N PHE A 110 14.62 16.50 1.04
CA PHE A 110 15.68 16.75 2.01
C PHE A 110 16.74 15.64 2.00
N PHE A 111 16.32 14.38 2.10
CA PHE A 111 17.25 13.24 2.03
C PHE A 111 17.95 13.13 0.67
N ARG A 112 17.27 13.46 -0.43
CA ARG A 112 17.90 13.51 -1.77
C ARG A 112 18.90 14.65 -1.94
N ALA A 113 18.75 15.75 -1.21
CA ALA A 113 19.71 16.84 -1.21
C ALA A 113 20.94 16.52 -0.34
N LEU A 114 20.74 15.81 0.77
CA LEU A 114 21.82 15.41 1.67
C LEU A 114 22.68 14.26 1.12
N TYR A 115 22.05 13.28 0.48
CA TYR A 115 22.73 12.06 0.04
C TYR A 115 22.83 12.01 -1.48
N LYS A 116 24.04 11.78 -1.98
CA LYS A 116 24.30 11.54 -3.40
C LYS A 116 23.41 10.39 -3.89
N GLN A 117 22.82 10.56 -5.07
CA GLN A 117 22.15 9.47 -5.74
C GLN A 117 23.18 8.39 -6.09
N VAL A 118 23.02 7.20 -5.49
CA VAL A 118 23.80 6.01 -5.84
C VAL A 118 23.53 5.67 -7.29
N THR A 119 24.57 5.74 -8.12
CA THR A 119 24.48 5.34 -9.53
C THR A 119 24.90 3.88 -9.69
N GLU A 120 24.60 3.30 -10.87
CA GLU A 120 25.05 1.93 -11.16
C GLU A 120 26.58 1.85 -11.18
N GLU A 121 27.26 2.90 -11.63
CA GLU A 121 28.72 2.99 -11.62
C GLU A 121 29.30 3.02 -10.21
N ASP A 122 28.61 3.66 -9.25
CA ASP A 122 29.03 3.67 -7.84
C ASP A 122 28.97 2.25 -7.24
N ILE A 123 27.92 1.47 -7.58
CA ILE A 123 27.77 0.08 -7.15
C ILE A 123 28.88 -0.79 -7.75
N ASP A 124 29.15 -0.66 -9.05
CA ASP A 124 30.20 -1.41 -9.73
C ASP A 124 31.59 -1.05 -9.21
N HIS A 125 31.83 0.23 -8.93
CA HIS A 125 33.07 0.69 -8.32
C HIS A 125 33.25 0.08 -6.92
N TYR A 126 32.22 0.12 -6.08
CA TYR A 126 32.27 -0.48 -4.75
C TYR A 126 32.49 -2.00 -4.80
N ALA A 127 31.78 -2.71 -5.68
CA ALA A 127 31.95 -4.14 -5.85
C ALA A 127 33.38 -4.51 -6.26
N ARG A 128 34.03 -3.67 -7.09
CA ARG A 128 35.44 -3.86 -7.49
C ARG A 128 36.42 -3.55 -6.36
N SER A 129 36.14 -2.54 -5.53
CA SER A 129 37.00 -2.22 -4.39
C SER A 129 36.89 -3.26 -3.28
N TYR A 130 35.70 -3.84 -3.10
CA TYR A 130 35.45 -4.83 -2.05
C TYR A 130 35.96 -6.23 -2.44
N ARG A 131 35.68 -6.71 -3.66
CA ARG A 131 36.10 -8.06 -4.08
C ARG A 131 37.63 -8.16 -4.19
N GLY A 132 38.21 -9.12 -3.47
CA GLY A 132 39.65 -9.36 -3.35
C GLY A 132 40.34 -8.49 -2.31
N SER A 133 39.60 -7.64 -1.59
CA SER A 133 40.16 -6.80 -0.53
C SER A 133 40.36 -7.55 0.78
N GLU A 134 41.17 -6.99 1.67
CA GLU A 134 41.30 -7.48 3.04
C GLU A 134 39.97 -7.44 3.79
N GLU A 135 39.12 -6.44 3.53
CA GLU A 135 37.78 -6.29 4.11
C GLU A 135 36.91 -7.50 3.78
N GLU A 136 36.87 -7.93 2.51
CA GLU A 136 36.12 -9.11 2.12
C GLU A 136 36.65 -10.38 2.80
N THR A 137 37.97 -10.53 2.94
CA THR A 137 38.52 -11.70 3.62
C THR A 137 38.16 -11.71 5.11
N ALA A 138 38.12 -10.54 5.76
CA ALA A 138 37.72 -10.40 7.15
C ALA A 138 36.24 -10.73 7.33
N ASP A 139 35.37 -10.21 6.46
CA ASP A 139 33.93 -10.47 6.47
C ASP A 139 33.62 -11.95 6.17
N LEU A 140 34.34 -12.55 5.20
CA LEU A 140 34.23 -13.99 4.92
C LEU A 140 34.58 -14.84 6.14
N LYS A 141 35.68 -14.51 6.84
CA LYS A 141 36.09 -15.19 8.07
C LYS A 141 35.02 -15.02 9.16
N ALA A 142 34.45 -13.82 9.30
CA ALA A 142 33.42 -13.53 10.30
C ALA A 142 32.14 -14.33 10.02
N GLU A 143 31.66 -14.32 8.79
CA GLU A 143 30.42 -14.99 8.40
C GLU A 143 30.58 -16.52 8.41
N TYR A 144 31.75 -17.02 8.03
CA TYR A 144 32.11 -18.43 8.17
C TYR A 144 32.01 -18.90 9.63
N LYS A 145 32.53 -18.10 10.58
CA LYS A 145 32.43 -18.39 12.02
C LYS A 145 30.97 -18.34 12.49
N ARG A 146 30.22 -17.32 12.08
CA ARG A 146 28.81 -17.12 12.44
C ARG A 146 27.93 -18.28 11.99
N HIS A 147 28.13 -18.75 10.76
CA HIS A 147 27.33 -19.82 10.15
C HIS A 147 27.97 -21.20 10.24
N LYS A 148 29.03 -21.36 11.05
CA LYS A 148 29.70 -22.65 11.32
C LYS A 148 30.05 -23.42 10.04
N GLY A 149 30.56 -22.71 9.04
CA GLY A 149 30.98 -23.25 7.76
C GLY A 149 29.85 -23.65 6.79
N ASN A 150 28.62 -23.19 7.01
CA ASN A 150 27.56 -23.30 5.99
C ASN A 150 27.73 -22.21 4.92
N MET A 151 28.32 -22.59 3.79
CA MET A 151 28.64 -21.65 2.72
C MET A 151 27.42 -21.05 2.01
N GLU A 152 26.28 -21.75 1.96
CA GLU A 152 25.05 -21.21 1.36
C GLU A 152 24.54 -19.98 2.13
N LEU A 153 24.61 -20.03 3.46
CA LEU A 153 24.30 -18.88 4.30
C LEU A 153 25.37 -17.79 4.18
N VAL A 154 26.64 -18.18 4.13
CA VAL A 154 27.74 -17.21 3.93
C VAL A 154 27.54 -16.41 2.63
N PHE A 155 27.24 -17.06 1.50
CA PHE A 155 26.94 -16.37 0.24
C PHE A 155 25.68 -15.49 0.32
N THR A 156 24.73 -15.82 1.19
CA THR A 156 23.51 -15.03 1.36
C THR A 156 23.77 -13.72 2.09
N TYR A 157 24.68 -13.71 3.07
CA TYR A 157 24.97 -12.54 3.90
C TYR A 157 26.19 -11.75 3.43
N LEU A 158 27.13 -12.38 2.71
CA LEU A 158 28.34 -11.72 2.26
C LEU A 158 28.06 -10.84 1.03
N MET A 159 28.41 -9.55 1.16
CA MET A 159 28.22 -8.57 0.10
C MET A 159 29.00 -8.92 -1.16
N CYS A 160 28.44 -8.57 -2.32
CA CYS A 160 29.10 -8.71 -3.63
C CYS A 160 29.60 -10.13 -3.94
N SER A 161 29.01 -11.16 -3.33
CA SER A 161 29.41 -12.56 -3.54
C SER A 161 28.52 -13.26 -4.58
N ASP A 162 29.14 -14.07 -5.44
CA ASP A 162 28.44 -14.94 -6.40
C ASP A 162 28.93 -16.38 -6.24
N PRO A 163 28.08 -17.33 -5.82
CA PRO A 163 28.45 -18.73 -5.67
C PRO A 163 29.12 -19.34 -6.91
N LYS A 164 28.79 -18.88 -8.13
CA LYS A 164 29.37 -19.43 -9.36
C LYS A 164 30.78 -18.91 -9.63
N LEU A 165 31.10 -17.70 -9.19
CA LEU A 165 32.39 -17.04 -9.45
C LEU A 165 33.35 -17.15 -8.26
N ASP A 166 32.81 -17.12 -7.04
CA ASP A 166 33.61 -16.97 -5.82
C ASP A 166 33.86 -18.27 -5.07
N SER A 167 33.17 -19.38 -5.40
CA SER A 167 33.31 -20.65 -4.66
C SER A 167 34.76 -21.13 -4.55
N HIS A 168 35.53 -21.13 -5.64
CA HIS A 168 36.94 -21.57 -5.58
C HIS A 168 37.83 -20.59 -4.81
N ARG A 169 37.60 -19.28 -4.97
CA ARG A 169 38.40 -18.26 -4.28
C ARG A 169 38.15 -18.25 -2.78
N PHE A 170 36.88 -18.35 -2.37
CA PHE A 170 36.53 -18.47 -0.95
C PHE A 170 37.03 -19.77 -0.35
N MET A 171 37.00 -20.87 -1.11
CA MET A 171 37.60 -22.12 -0.69
C MET A 171 39.09 -21.93 -0.38
N GLU A 172 39.87 -21.32 -1.30
CA GLU A 172 41.30 -21.04 -1.10
C GLU A 172 41.57 -20.16 0.12
N VAL A 173 40.81 -19.06 0.29
CA VAL A 173 40.97 -18.15 1.45
C VAL A 173 40.65 -18.87 2.76
N ILE A 174 39.59 -19.67 2.80
CA ILE A 174 39.19 -20.42 4.00
C ILE A 174 40.21 -21.52 4.29
N GLU A 175 40.67 -22.29 3.31
CA GLU A 175 41.69 -23.32 3.47
C GLU A 175 43.01 -22.73 3.98
N THR A 176 43.44 -21.59 3.42
CA THR A 176 44.60 -20.84 3.87
C THR A 176 44.44 -20.39 5.33
N SER A 177 43.23 -19.98 5.71
CA SER A 177 42.95 -19.53 7.09
C SER A 177 42.82 -20.71 8.08
N ILE A 178 42.38 -21.88 7.63
CA ILE A 178 42.35 -23.10 8.43
C ILE A 178 43.77 -23.62 8.64
N SER A 179 44.62 -23.61 7.58
CA SER A 179 46.01 -24.05 7.68
C SER A 179 46.86 -23.11 8.53
N ALA A 180 46.57 -21.80 8.51
CA ALA A 180 47.14 -20.81 9.42
C ALA A 180 46.66 -20.97 10.89
N GLY A 181 45.59 -21.73 11.14
CA GLY A 181 45.02 -21.93 12.47
C GLY A 181 44.03 -20.85 12.92
N ASP A 182 43.68 -19.89 12.06
CA ASP A 182 42.73 -18.79 12.35
C ASP A 182 41.26 -19.26 12.39
N LEU A 183 40.94 -20.30 11.60
CA LEU A 183 39.60 -20.84 11.42
C LEU A 183 39.53 -22.30 11.83
N LYS A 184 38.42 -22.64 12.49
CA LYS A 184 38.06 -24.03 12.79
C LYS A 184 37.39 -24.66 11.57
N GLU A 185 37.87 -25.84 11.17
CA GLU A 185 37.20 -26.62 10.13
C GLU A 185 35.87 -27.21 10.63
N TYR A 186 34.81 -27.04 9.83
CA TYR A 186 33.49 -27.62 10.09
C TYR A 186 33.15 -28.74 9.11
N LYS A 187 32.43 -29.77 9.58
CA LYS A 187 32.01 -30.92 8.75
C LYS A 187 31.14 -30.50 7.54
N VAL A 188 30.30 -29.48 7.71
CA VAL A 188 29.44 -28.95 6.64
C VAL A 188 30.30 -28.32 5.55
N TYR A 189 31.29 -27.51 5.94
CA TYR A 189 32.25 -26.91 5.03
C TYR A 189 33.04 -27.97 4.24
N ARG A 190 33.52 -29.04 4.89
CA ARG A 190 34.28 -30.10 4.21
C ARG A 190 33.47 -30.75 3.07
N LYS A 191 32.19 -31.04 3.31
CA LYS A 191 31.29 -31.57 2.26
C LYS A 191 31.12 -30.60 1.11
N TRP A 192 30.99 -29.31 1.43
CA TRP A 192 30.88 -28.26 0.41
C TRP A 192 32.19 -28.13 -0.38
N ALA A 193 33.36 -28.12 0.27
CA ALA A 193 34.67 -28.02 -0.38
C ALA A 193 34.92 -29.21 -1.34
N GLU A 194 34.52 -30.42 -0.95
CA GLU A 194 34.61 -31.60 -1.81
C GLU A 194 33.68 -31.53 -3.04
N ALA A 195 32.52 -30.89 -2.90
CA ALA A 195 31.62 -30.65 -4.02
C ALA A 195 32.17 -29.56 -4.95
N THR A 196 32.71 -28.49 -4.39
CA THR A 196 33.29 -27.36 -5.12
C THR A 196 34.54 -27.76 -5.89
N SER A 197 35.42 -28.59 -5.33
CA SER A 197 36.64 -29.04 -6.01
C SER A 197 36.40 -29.87 -7.27
N LYS A 198 35.19 -30.45 -7.42
CA LYS A 198 34.76 -31.19 -8.61
C LYS A 198 34.28 -30.28 -9.74
N LEU A 199 33.97 -29.02 -9.45
CA LEU A 199 33.54 -28.05 -10.45
C LEU A 199 34.76 -27.41 -11.14
N PRO A 200 34.67 -27.06 -12.43
CA PRO A 200 35.75 -26.37 -13.12
C PRO A 200 35.90 -24.94 -12.55
N PRO A 201 37.13 -24.48 -12.25
CA PRO A 201 37.36 -23.11 -11.81
C PRO A 201 36.86 -22.09 -12.84
N PRO A 202 36.28 -20.97 -12.40
CA PRO A 202 35.84 -19.92 -13.30
C PRO A 202 37.04 -19.29 -14.03
N LEU A 203 36.86 -19.03 -15.32
CA LEU A 203 37.93 -18.51 -16.20
C LEU A 203 38.43 -17.12 -15.76
N ASN A 204 37.53 -16.29 -15.22
CA ASN A 204 37.84 -14.98 -14.67
C ASN A 204 37.03 -14.74 -13.38
N PRO A 205 37.53 -15.14 -12.21
CA PRO A 205 36.78 -15.06 -10.95
C PRO A 205 36.43 -13.63 -10.54
N LEU A 206 37.27 -12.65 -10.90
CA LEU A 206 37.07 -11.22 -10.64
C LEU A 206 36.44 -10.47 -11.82
N ALA A 207 35.95 -11.18 -12.86
CA ALA A 207 35.27 -10.51 -13.95
C ALA A 207 33.99 -9.81 -13.44
N THR A 208 33.78 -8.59 -13.91
CA THR A 208 32.53 -7.89 -13.67
C THR A 208 31.38 -8.59 -14.39
N PRO A 209 30.20 -8.74 -13.76
CA PRO A 209 29.02 -9.21 -14.46
C PRO A 209 28.78 -8.32 -15.69
N ASN A 210 28.70 -8.93 -16.88
CA ASN A 210 28.39 -8.19 -18.11
C ASN A 210 26.89 -7.87 -18.10
N ARG A 211 26.51 -6.79 -17.41
CA ARG A 211 25.12 -6.38 -17.26
C ARG A 211 24.65 -5.87 -18.63
N LYS A 212 23.78 -6.63 -19.30
CA LYS A 212 23.17 -6.18 -20.56
C LYS A 212 22.54 -4.81 -20.31
N LYS A 213 23.05 -3.76 -20.98
CA LYS A 213 22.40 -2.46 -21.08
C LYS A 213 21.09 -2.65 -21.86
N ASN A 214 20.07 -3.19 -21.21
CA ASN A 214 18.71 -3.04 -21.71
C ASN A 214 18.43 -1.53 -21.66
N GLY A 215 18.33 -0.94 -22.84
CA GLY A 215 18.38 0.50 -23.04
C GLY A 215 17.49 1.26 -22.07
N LYS A 216 18.05 2.28 -21.43
CA LYS A 216 17.34 3.33 -20.68
C LYS A 216 16.17 2.80 -19.84
N ASN A 217 16.39 1.77 -19.04
CA ASN A 217 15.61 1.67 -17.83
C ASN A 217 16.17 2.74 -16.90
N GLU A 218 15.44 3.84 -16.76
CA GLU A 218 15.56 4.77 -15.65
C GLU A 218 15.43 3.96 -14.35
N PHE A 219 16.52 3.32 -13.93
CA PHE A 219 16.65 2.65 -12.63
C PHE A 219 16.80 3.65 -11.49
N GLY A 220 16.42 4.91 -11.72
CA GLY A 220 15.74 5.67 -10.70
C GLY A 220 14.40 5.00 -10.42
N LEU A 221 14.40 4.00 -9.54
CA LEU A 221 13.23 3.70 -8.70
C LEU A 221 12.90 5.01 -7.98
N ASN A 222 12.19 5.90 -8.66
CA ASN A 222 11.66 7.11 -8.11
C ASN A 222 10.28 6.64 -7.65
N PRO A 223 10.12 6.18 -6.40
CA PRO A 223 8.83 5.71 -5.90
C PRO A 223 7.75 6.77 -6.13
N LEU A 224 8.15 8.05 -6.07
CA LEU A 224 7.31 9.19 -6.42
C LEU A 224 6.81 9.16 -7.87
N ALA A 225 7.65 8.81 -8.84
CA ALA A 225 7.23 8.66 -10.24
C ALA A 225 6.33 7.42 -10.43
N MET A 226 6.54 6.34 -9.68
CA MET A 226 5.65 5.18 -9.70
C MET A 226 4.28 5.47 -9.08
N ILE A 227 4.24 6.20 -7.96
CA ILE A 227 3.00 6.66 -7.30
C ILE A 227 2.25 7.63 -8.21
N ALA A 228 2.96 8.57 -8.84
CA ALA A 228 2.38 9.50 -9.82
C ALA A 228 1.86 8.80 -11.10
N LYS A 229 2.53 7.75 -11.56
CA LYS A 229 2.05 6.91 -12.68
C LYS A 229 0.78 6.13 -12.30
N ARG A 230 0.68 5.65 -11.04
CA ARG A 230 -0.51 4.96 -10.51
C ARG A 230 -1.75 5.86 -10.42
N SER A 231 -1.59 7.15 -10.16
CA SER A 231 -2.70 8.10 -10.14
C SER A 231 -3.10 8.57 -11.55
N LYS A 232 -2.13 8.80 -12.45
CA LYS A 232 -2.39 9.22 -13.84
C LYS A 232 -3.21 8.21 -14.64
N GLY A 233 -2.86 6.92 -14.59
CA GLY A 233 -3.57 5.90 -15.38
C GLY A 233 -5.07 5.77 -15.04
N LYS A 234 -5.45 6.08 -13.80
CA LYS A 234 -6.86 6.10 -13.37
C LYS A 234 -7.60 7.33 -13.90
N MET A 235 -6.96 8.50 -13.95
CA MET A 235 -7.58 9.70 -14.53
C MET A 235 -7.68 9.61 -16.05
N ASP A 236 -6.66 9.11 -16.74
CA ASP A 236 -6.69 8.95 -18.22
C ASP A 236 -7.79 7.98 -18.65
N SER A 237 -7.97 6.87 -17.92
CA SER A 237 -9.08 5.93 -18.16
C SER A 237 -10.45 6.57 -17.96
N LEU A 238 -10.59 7.48 -16.97
CA LEU A 238 -11.85 8.18 -16.71
C LEU A 238 -12.11 9.26 -17.77
N VAL A 239 -11.07 10.00 -18.17
CA VAL A 239 -11.16 11.02 -19.22
C VAL A 239 -11.47 10.37 -20.58
N SER A 240 -10.80 9.28 -20.96
CA SER A 240 -11.13 8.55 -22.19
C SER A 240 -12.52 7.91 -22.15
N ALA A 241 -13.00 7.45 -20.99
CA ALA A 241 -14.36 6.94 -20.84
C ALA A 241 -15.42 8.04 -20.94
N LEU A 242 -15.11 9.25 -20.44
CA LEU A 242 -15.96 10.44 -20.59
C LEU A 242 -15.94 10.94 -22.05
N GLU A 243 -14.76 10.98 -22.67
CA GLU A 243 -14.59 11.35 -24.08
C GLU A 243 -15.31 10.36 -25.00
N ALA A 244 -15.27 9.05 -24.74
CA ALA A 244 -16.02 8.08 -25.52
C ALA A 244 -17.56 8.20 -25.34
N LYS A 245 -18.02 8.70 -24.18
CA LYS A 245 -19.46 8.87 -23.89
C LYS A 245 -20.03 10.19 -24.39
N TYR A 246 -19.21 11.25 -24.42
CA TYR A 246 -19.67 12.63 -24.70
C TYR A 246 -18.93 13.30 -25.87
N GLY A 247 -17.82 12.74 -26.36
CA GLY A 247 -17.08 13.19 -27.54
C GLY A 247 -17.76 12.72 -28.81
N GLY A 248 -18.63 13.58 -29.36
CA GLY A 248 -19.35 13.32 -30.60
C GLY A 248 -18.45 12.97 -31.79
N LYS A 249 -18.91 12.05 -32.64
CA LYS A 249 -18.24 11.64 -33.88
C LYS A 249 -18.08 12.83 -34.83
N SER A 250 -16.84 13.30 -35.04
CA SER A 250 -16.50 14.19 -36.15
C SER A 250 -16.32 13.38 -37.43
N CYS A 251 -17.16 13.67 -38.43
CA CYS A 251 -17.05 13.17 -39.78
C CYS A 251 -15.89 13.88 -40.50
N LYS A 252 -15.04 13.12 -41.19
CA LYS A 252 -13.99 13.62 -42.09
C LYS A 252 -14.54 14.62 -43.13
N GLY A 253 -13.97 15.83 -43.18
CA GLY A 253 -13.73 16.55 -44.45
C GLY A 253 -14.13 18.04 -44.51
N LYS A 254 -13.11 18.85 -44.87
CA LYS A 254 -13.12 20.19 -45.49
C LYS A 254 -13.22 21.46 -44.62
N LYS A 255 -12.34 22.39 -44.98
CA LYS A 255 -12.10 23.76 -44.51
C LYS A 255 -13.37 24.60 -44.35
N GLY A 256 -13.42 25.37 -43.26
CA GLY A 256 -14.10 26.68 -43.20
C GLY A 256 -15.13 26.82 -42.09
N SER A 257 -15.04 27.92 -41.34
CA SER A 257 -16.04 28.52 -40.45
C SER A 257 -16.18 27.95 -39.02
N SER A 258 -15.79 28.78 -38.05
CA SER A 258 -16.11 28.66 -36.64
C SER A 258 -17.62 28.78 -36.41
N VAL A 259 -18.26 27.70 -35.95
CA VAL A 259 -19.60 27.75 -35.36
C VAL A 259 -19.53 26.90 -34.09
N MET A 260 -19.72 27.56 -32.94
CA MET A 260 -19.89 26.89 -31.65
C MET A 260 -21.17 26.03 -31.72
N PRO A 261 -21.19 24.78 -31.23
CA PRO A 261 -22.45 24.06 -31.10
C PRO A 261 -23.29 24.74 -30.02
N ASP A 262 -24.53 25.07 -30.35
CA ASP A 262 -25.47 25.72 -29.45
C ASP A 262 -25.58 24.96 -28.12
N GLU A 263 -25.55 25.72 -27.01
CA GLU A 263 -25.83 25.20 -25.68
C GLU A 263 -27.21 24.51 -25.67
N PRO A 264 -27.34 23.31 -25.09
CA PRO A 264 -28.61 22.62 -25.04
C PRO A 264 -29.63 23.47 -24.28
N SER A 265 -30.84 23.58 -24.82
CA SER A 265 -31.89 24.40 -24.21
C SER A 265 -32.23 23.88 -22.81
N GLU A 266 -32.68 24.78 -21.93
CA GLU A 266 -32.99 24.45 -20.54
C GLU A 266 -34.04 23.34 -20.40
N GLU A 267 -34.90 23.15 -21.41
CA GLU A 267 -35.86 22.05 -21.51
C GLU A 267 -35.18 20.69 -21.76
N GLU A 268 -34.17 20.64 -22.62
CA GLU A 268 -33.42 19.40 -22.89
C GLU A 268 -32.61 18.96 -21.67
N PHE A 269 -32.06 19.93 -20.93
CA PHE A 269 -31.33 19.68 -19.69
C PHE A 269 -32.27 19.16 -18.58
N LYS A 270 -33.44 19.77 -18.41
CA LYS A 270 -34.48 19.30 -17.46
C LYS A 270 -35.02 17.92 -17.85
N ALA A 271 -35.21 17.65 -19.15
CA ALA A 271 -35.64 16.34 -19.63
C ALA A 271 -34.60 15.24 -19.36
N ALA A 272 -33.30 15.55 -19.51
CA ALA A 272 -32.22 14.62 -19.17
C ALA A 272 -32.16 14.34 -17.65
N GLN A 273 -32.34 15.37 -16.81
CA GLN A 273 -32.40 15.23 -15.35
C GLN A 273 -33.61 14.38 -14.91
N ALA A 274 -34.78 14.59 -15.52
CA ALA A 274 -35.98 13.81 -15.25
C ALA A 274 -35.84 12.33 -15.66
N ARG A 275 -35.13 12.05 -16.77
CA ARG A 275 -34.83 10.66 -17.22
C ARG A 275 -33.89 9.93 -16.25
N MET A 276 -32.91 10.62 -15.68
CA MET A 276 -32.04 10.03 -14.65
C MET A 276 -32.83 9.70 -13.38
N MET A 277 -33.64 10.64 -12.89
CA MET A 277 -34.43 10.45 -11.66
C MET A 277 -35.55 9.41 -11.81
N GLY A 278 -36.11 9.23 -13.01
CA GLY A 278 -37.17 8.25 -13.28
C GLY A 278 -36.72 6.79 -13.42
N SER A 279 -35.42 6.52 -13.62
CA SER A 279 -34.90 5.15 -13.76
C SER A 279 -34.67 4.44 -12.42
N ASN A 280 -34.58 5.20 -11.32
CA ASN A 280 -34.33 4.67 -9.97
C ASN A 280 -35.58 4.03 -9.30
N SER A 281 -36.77 4.13 -9.91
CA SER A 281 -38.02 3.56 -9.35
C SER A 281 -38.45 2.23 -9.98
N ARG A 282 -37.82 1.78 -11.08
CA ARG A 282 -38.18 0.53 -11.79
C ARG A 282 -37.36 -0.71 -11.38
N GLY A 283 -36.36 -0.55 -10.51
CA GLY A 283 -35.55 -1.64 -9.98
C GLY A 283 -36.16 -2.40 -8.79
N SER A 284 -37.15 -1.81 -8.11
CA SER A 284 -37.70 -2.37 -6.86
C SER A 284 -38.88 -3.35 -7.06
N SER A 285 -39.63 -3.25 -8.16
CA SER A 285 -40.83 -4.08 -8.40
C SER A 285 -40.56 -5.45 -9.04
N ARG A 286 -39.38 -5.66 -9.64
CA ARG A 286 -39.04 -6.94 -10.33
C ARG A 286 -38.46 -8.01 -9.41
N ALA A 287 -38.10 -7.66 -8.17
CA ALA A 287 -37.57 -8.57 -7.16
C ALA A 287 -38.67 -9.28 -6.34
N THR A 288 -39.88 -8.71 -6.27
CA THR A 288 -41.00 -9.25 -5.48
C THR A 288 -41.88 -10.25 -6.25
N GLU A 289 -41.94 -10.16 -7.59
CA GLU A 289 -42.70 -11.10 -8.44
C GLU A 289 -42.00 -12.47 -8.57
N ARG A 290 -40.66 -12.51 -8.52
CA ARG A 290 -39.86 -13.74 -8.69
C ARG A 290 -39.82 -14.63 -7.44
N ARG A 291 -40.15 -14.11 -6.25
CA ARG A 291 -40.21 -14.86 -4.98
C ARG A 291 -41.56 -15.54 -4.72
N LYS A 292 -42.65 -15.16 -5.42
CA LYS A 292 -43.98 -15.78 -5.26
C LYS A 292 -44.19 -17.01 -6.15
N ASN A 293 -43.43 -17.14 -7.25
CA ASN A 293 -43.63 -18.23 -8.22
C ASN A 293 -42.79 -19.50 -7.95
N THR A 294 -41.82 -19.45 -7.01
CA THR A 294 -41.03 -20.61 -6.59
C THR A 294 -41.63 -21.37 -5.41
N LYS A 295 -42.65 -20.81 -4.71
CA LYS A 295 -43.33 -21.45 -3.57
C LYS A 295 -44.63 -22.21 -3.93
N ARG A 296 -44.99 -22.28 -5.22
CA ARG A 296 -46.17 -23.02 -5.72
C ARG A 296 -45.84 -24.33 -6.46
N LYS A 297 -44.55 -24.68 -6.63
CA LYS A 297 -44.12 -25.86 -7.40
C LYS A 297 -43.45 -26.99 -6.59
N THR A 298 -43.57 -26.96 -5.27
CA THR A 298 -43.06 -28.00 -4.35
C THR A 298 -44.10 -28.38 -3.30
N GLY A 299 -45.28 -28.83 -3.73
CA GLY A 299 -46.33 -29.27 -2.80
C GLY A 299 -47.55 -29.88 -3.48
N LYS A 300 -47.38 -31.06 -4.10
CA LYS A 300 -48.39 -32.14 -4.22
C LYS A 300 -47.86 -33.29 -5.07
N LEU A 301 -47.42 -34.34 -4.38
CA LEU A 301 -47.37 -35.72 -4.85
C LEU A 301 -47.71 -36.57 -3.62
N ASP A 302 -49.02 -36.60 -3.36
CA ASP A 302 -49.83 -37.70 -2.84
C ASP A 302 -51.29 -37.35 -3.19
#